data_AF-A0A9E0HH46-F1
#
_entry.id   AF-A0A9E0HH46-F1
#
_cell.length_a   1.000
_cell.length_b   1.000
_cell.length_c   1.000
_cell.angle_alpha   90.00
_cell.angle_beta   90.00
_cell.angle_gamma   90.00
#
_symmetry.space_group_name_H-M   'P 1'
#
loop_
_entity.id
_entity.type
_entity.pdbx_description
1 polymer ?
#
loop_
_entity_poly.entity_id
_entity_poly.type
_entity_poly.pdbx_seq_one_letter_code
_entity_poly.pdbx_strand_id
1 'polypeptide(L)'
;MPPLPSVRGRSVIYKIIYPNGKIYVGKDLTDSINYFGSASDVLISRDFTREQRRQFTVTREILWESETATPSEVSRREVALIRELRANDPTIGYNQWPKRRDK
;
A
#
# COMPACT_ATOMS: atom_id res chain seq x y z
N MET A 1 -20.77 33.22 -8.53
CA MET A 1 -20.09 32.41 -7.48
C MET A 1 -19.00 31.59 -8.15
N PRO A 2 -17.73 31.69 -7.73
CA PRO A 2 -16.73 30.71 -8.14
C PRO A 2 -17.12 29.33 -7.59
N PRO A 3 -16.81 28.22 -8.27
CA PRO A 3 -17.02 26.89 -7.71
C PRO A 3 -16.26 26.79 -6.38
N LEU A 4 -16.93 26.25 -5.36
CA LEU A 4 -16.26 25.91 -4.10
C LEU A 4 -15.08 25.00 -4.42
N PRO A 5 -13.91 25.19 -3.80
CA PRO A 5 -12.80 24.27 -3.98
C PRO A 5 -13.32 22.87 -3.66
N SER A 6 -13.17 21.96 -4.61
CA SER A 6 -13.39 20.53 -4.40
C SER A 6 -12.69 20.16 -3.09
N VAL A 7 -13.46 19.71 -2.10
CA VAL A 7 -12.90 19.12 -0.90
C VAL A 7 -12.06 17.96 -1.39
N ARG A 8 -10.73 18.13 -1.43
CA ARG A 8 -9.84 16.99 -1.64
C ARG A 8 -10.09 16.07 -0.45
N GLY A 9 -10.51 14.85 -0.73
CA GLY A 9 -10.61 13.81 0.29
C GLY A 9 -9.26 13.61 0.97
N ARG A 10 -9.30 13.14 2.22
CA ARG A 10 -8.11 12.74 2.97
C ARG A 10 -7.28 11.77 2.13
N SER A 11 -5.97 11.98 2.07
CA SER A 11 -5.04 11.05 1.46
C SER A 11 -4.38 10.21 2.54
N VAL A 12 -4.31 8.90 2.31
CA VAL A 12 -3.74 7.94 3.26
C VAL A 12 -2.67 7.08 2.58
N ILE A 13 -1.68 6.65 3.35
CA ILE A 13 -0.76 5.58 3.00
C ILE A 13 -0.99 4.47 4.02
N TYR A 14 -1.17 3.25 3.52
CA TYR A 14 -1.47 2.09 4.33
C TYR A 14 -0.53 0.94 3.99
N LYS A 15 -0.48 -0.07 4.86
CA LYS A 15 0.01 -1.40 4.53
C LYS A 15 -1.08 -2.44 4.65
N ILE A 16 -1.02 -3.44 3.77
CA ILE A 16 -1.74 -4.70 3.90
C ILE A 16 -0.76 -5.72 4.47
N ILE A 17 -1.17 -6.42 5.52
CA ILE A 17 -0.41 -7.50 6.15
C ILE A 17 -1.09 -8.81 5.76
N TYR A 18 -0.33 -9.71 5.14
CA TYR A 18 -0.79 -11.02 4.70
C TYR A 18 -0.53 -12.09 5.78
N PRO A 19 -1.20 -13.26 5.72
CA PRO A 19 -1.03 -14.31 6.73
C PRO A 19 0.40 -14.84 6.89
N ASN A 20 1.23 -14.72 5.85
CA ASN A 20 2.64 -15.11 5.90
C ASN A 20 3.56 -14.03 6.51
N GLY A 21 2.99 -12.93 7.03
CA GLY A 21 3.70 -11.80 7.60
C GLY A 21 4.26 -10.82 6.57
N LYS A 22 4.18 -11.11 5.27
CA LYS A 22 4.61 -10.18 4.23
C LYS A 22 3.65 -9.00 4.12
N ILE A 23 4.17 -7.85 3.71
CA ILE A 23 3.41 -6.61 3.59
C ILE A 23 3.32 -6.07 2.16
N TYR A 24 2.29 -5.28 1.89
CA TYR A 24 2.21 -4.41 0.72
C TYR A 24 1.87 -2.99 1.17
N VAL A 25 2.68 -2.01 0.79
CA VAL A 25 2.44 -0.59 1.07
C VAL A 25 1.81 0.08 -0.15
N GLY A 26 0.73 0.81 0.05
CA GLY A 26 0.07 1.57 -1.01
C GLY A 26 -0.49 2.90 -0.49
N LYS A 27 -0.79 3.81 -1.42
CA LYS A 27 -1.51 5.05 -1.14
C LYS A 27 -2.94 5.03 -1.66
N ASP A 28 -3.77 5.87 -1.06
CA ASP A 28 -5.13 6.16 -1.48
C ASP A 28 -5.38 7.66 -1.34
N LEU A 29 -5.79 8.33 -2.42
CA LEU A 29 -6.06 9.77 -2.44
C LEU A 29 -7.53 10.10 -2.14
N THR A 30 -8.32 9.07 -1.84
CA THR A 30 -9.78 9.15 -1.64
C THR A 30 -10.23 8.67 -0.26
N ASP A 31 -9.32 8.09 0.53
CA ASP A 31 -9.59 7.44 1.82
C ASP A 31 -10.76 6.43 1.75
N SER A 32 -10.73 5.56 0.75
CA SER A 32 -11.73 4.52 0.58
C SER A 32 -11.48 3.36 1.55
N ILE A 33 -12.50 3.02 2.32
CA ILE A 33 -12.47 1.89 3.27
C ILE A 33 -12.32 0.53 2.59
N ASN A 34 -12.75 0.39 1.33
CA ASN A 34 -12.70 -0.88 0.58
C ASN A 34 -11.57 -0.95 -0.46
N TYR A 35 -10.60 -0.02 -0.41
CA TYR A 35 -9.44 -0.04 -1.30
C TYR A 35 -8.22 -0.68 -0.62
N PHE A 36 -7.79 -1.82 -1.18
CA PHE A 36 -6.67 -2.64 -0.70
C PHE A 36 -5.44 -2.62 -1.64
N GLY A 37 -5.44 -1.73 -2.64
CA GLY A 37 -4.29 -1.46 -3.48
C GLY A 37 -4.21 -2.29 -4.75
N SER A 38 -2.99 -2.38 -5.29
CA SER A 38 -2.72 -2.97 -6.61
C SER A 38 -1.55 -3.94 -6.55
N ALA A 39 -1.42 -4.64 -5.42
CA ALA A 39 -0.42 -5.68 -5.25
C ALA A 39 -0.59 -6.78 -6.32
N SER A 40 0.53 -7.32 -6.80
CA SER A 40 0.51 -8.33 -7.88
C SER A 40 -0.10 -9.64 -7.38
N ASP A 41 -1.20 -10.06 -8.03
CA ASP A 41 -1.83 -11.36 -7.76
C ASP A 41 -0.84 -12.50 -7.96
N VAL A 42 -0.03 -12.44 -9.03
CA VAL A 42 0.96 -13.47 -9.35
C VAL A 42 1.98 -13.63 -8.24
N LEU A 43 2.50 -12.53 -7.68
CA LEU A 43 3.50 -12.61 -6.60
C LEU A 43 2.92 -13.15 -5.31
N ILE A 44 1.76 -12.64 -4.90
CA ILE A 44 1.09 -13.09 -3.66
C ILE A 44 0.76 -14.56 -3.79
N SER A 45 0.19 -14.97 -4.94
CA SER A 45 -0.24 -16.34 -5.18
C SER A 45 0.89 -17.38 -4.97
N ARG A 46 2.15 -17.03 -5.25
CA ARG A 46 3.30 -17.93 -5.08
C ARG A 46 3.54 -18.34 -3.63
N ASP A 47 3.10 -17.54 -2.66
CA ASP A 47 3.28 -17.82 -1.24
C ASP A 47 2.09 -18.55 -0.59
N PHE A 48 1.01 -18.83 -1.35
CA PHE A 48 -0.20 -19.47 -0.80
C PHE A 48 -0.66 -20.67 -1.65
N THR A 49 -0.89 -21.79 -0.98
CA THR A 49 -1.54 -22.98 -1.53
C THR A 49 -2.99 -22.71 -1.93
N ARG A 50 -3.59 -23.59 -2.74
CA ARG A 50 -5.00 -23.45 -3.15
C ARG A 50 -5.93 -23.47 -1.94
N GLU A 51 -5.61 -24.27 -0.93
CA GLU A 51 -6.38 -24.45 0.31
C GLU A 51 -6.35 -23.16 1.14
N GLN A 52 -5.16 -22.56 1.33
CA GLN A 52 -5.03 -21.27 2.03
C GLN A 52 -5.76 -20.13 1.30
N ARG A 53 -5.83 -20.16 -0.04
CA ARG A 53 -6.56 -19.15 -0.82
C ARG A 53 -8.08 -19.24 -0.68
N ARG A 54 -8.64 -20.35 -0.20
CA ARG A 54 -10.09 -20.49 0.01
C ARG A 54 -10.59 -19.54 1.08
N GLN A 55 -9.76 -19.31 2.10
CA GLN A 55 -10.07 -18.41 3.19
C GLN A 55 -8.78 -17.95 3.85
N PHE A 56 -8.54 -16.65 3.81
CA PHE A 56 -7.52 -16.01 4.62
C PHE A 56 -7.94 -14.59 4.98
N THR A 57 -7.33 -14.05 6.03
CA THR A 57 -7.56 -12.69 6.49
C THR A 57 -6.35 -11.84 6.14
N VAL A 58 -6.59 -10.58 5.80
CA VAL A 58 -5.56 -9.56 5.71
C VAL A 58 -5.88 -8.43 6.68
N THR A 59 -4.86 -7.74 7.16
CA THR A 59 -5.02 -6.55 7.99
C THR A 59 -4.59 -5.33 7.20
N ARG A 60 -5.46 -4.33 7.09
CA ARG A 60 -5.11 -3.00 6.55
C ARG A 60 -4.81 -2.06 7.71
N GLU A 61 -3.64 -1.45 7.70
CA GLU A 61 -3.18 -0.50 8.73
C GLU A 61 -2.78 0.81 8.07
N ILE A 62 -3.33 1.95 8.53
CA ILE A 62 -2.92 3.28 8.07
C ILE A 62 -1.56 3.60 8.70
N LEU A 63 -0.58 3.94 7.85
CA LEU A 63 0.77 4.33 8.25
C LEU A 63 0.94 5.85 8.32
N TRP A 64 0.17 6.57 7.51
CA TRP A 64 0.24 8.02 7.40
C TRP A 64 -1.03 8.57 6.73
N GLU A 65 -1.46 9.76 7.13
CA GLU A 65 -2.61 10.44 6.52
C GLU A 65 -2.40 11.96 6.47
N SER A 66 -3.07 12.63 5.52
CA SER A 66 -3.08 14.08 5.40
C SER A 66 -4.27 14.58 4.59
N GLU A 67 -4.84 15.71 5.00
CA GLU A 67 -5.91 16.41 4.28
C GLU A 67 -5.38 17.45 3.28
N THR A 68 -4.12 17.87 3.42
CA THR A 68 -3.54 19.00 2.67
C THR A 68 -2.40 18.60 1.74
N ALA A 69 -1.87 17.38 1.87
CA ALA A 69 -0.77 16.93 1.04
C ALA A 69 -1.15 16.85 -0.43
N THR A 70 -0.23 17.30 -1.27
CA THR A 70 -0.31 17.14 -2.72
C THR A 70 -0.08 15.69 -3.13
N PRO A 71 -0.60 15.22 -4.27
CA PRO A 71 -0.34 13.86 -4.78
C PRO A 71 1.16 13.52 -4.89
N SER A 72 1.99 14.52 -5.18
CA SER A 72 3.46 14.37 -5.24
C SER A 72 4.08 14.16 -3.87
N GLU A 73 3.60 14.83 -2.82
CA GLU A 73 4.04 14.60 -1.44
C GLU A 73 3.64 13.21 -0.95
N VAL A 74 2.39 12.81 -1.19
CA VAL A 74 1.90 11.46 -0.87
C VAL A 74 2.77 10.41 -1.56
N SER A 75 3.09 10.61 -2.84
CA SER A 75 3.95 9.68 -3.59
C SER A 75 5.38 9.62 -3.04
N ARG A 76 5.97 10.75 -2.65
CA ARG A 76 7.31 10.75 -2.01
C ARG A 76 7.29 10.05 -0.65
N ARG A 77 6.23 10.27 0.14
CA ARG A 77 6.06 9.64 1.45
C ARG A 77 5.84 8.13 1.33
N GLU A 78 5.07 7.69 0.34
CA GLU A 78 4.85 6.27 0.02
C GLU A 78 6.18 5.57 -0.30
N VAL A 79 7.02 6.17 -1.14
CA VAL A 79 8.36 5.64 -1.47
C VAL A 79 9.24 5.52 -0.24
N ALA A 80 9.22 6.53 0.64
CA ALA A 80 10.00 6.52 1.87
C ALA A 80 9.57 5.35 2.76
N LEU A 81 8.26 5.17 2.97
CA LEU A 81 7.70 4.08 3.77
C LEU A 81 7.97 2.70 3.16
N ILE A 82 7.89 2.54 1.84
CA ILE A 82 8.25 1.27 1.17
C ILE A 82 9.70 0.88 1.48
N ARG A 83 10.63 1.85 1.46
CA ARG A 83 12.04 1.61 1.77
C ARG A 83 12.29 1.34 3.25
N GLU A 84 11.69 2.14 4.13
CA GLU A 84 11.80 2.03 5.59
C GLU A 84 11.32 0.67 6.09
N LEU A 85 10.15 0.24 5.62
CA LEU A 85 9.57 -1.05 5.96
C LEU A 85 10.11 -2.22 5.12
N ARG A 86 11.03 -1.94 4.18
CA ARG A 86 11.57 -2.92 3.22
C ARG A 86 10.48 -3.68 2.47
N ALA A 87 9.32 -3.07 2.22
CA ALA A 87 8.20 -3.72 1.55
C ALA A 87 8.52 -4.12 0.09
N ASN A 88 9.63 -3.61 -0.45
CA ASN A 88 10.18 -3.97 -1.76
C ASN A 88 11.22 -5.10 -1.75
N ASP A 89 11.52 -5.67 -0.58
CA ASP A 89 12.29 -6.89 -0.43
C ASP A 89 11.34 -8.10 -0.54
N PRO A 90 11.50 -9.03 -1.49
CA PRO A 90 10.59 -10.18 -1.67
C PRO A 90 10.46 -11.10 -0.43
N THR A 91 11.40 -11.00 0.50
CA THR A 91 11.34 -11.72 1.79
C THR A 91 10.46 -11.03 2.83
N ILE A 92 10.20 -9.73 2.67
CA ILE A 92 9.44 -8.89 3.61
C ILE A 92 8.11 -8.40 3.01
N GLY A 93 8.03 -8.17 1.70
CA GLY A 93 6.85 -7.59 1.09
C GLY A 93 6.70 -7.81 -0.41
N TYR A 94 5.61 -7.25 -0.94
CA TYR A 94 5.13 -7.44 -2.31
C TYR A 94 5.27 -6.21 -3.21
N ASN A 95 5.81 -5.09 -2.72
CA ASN A 95 6.06 -3.93 -3.57
C ASN A 95 7.18 -4.26 -4.56
N GLN A 96 6.95 -4.04 -5.86
CA GLN A 96 8.00 -4.20 -6.87
C GLN A 96 8.79 -2.91 -7.09
N TRP A 97 8.21 -1.77 -6.69
CA TRP A 97 8.79 -0.44 -6.84
C TRP A 97 8.78 0.31 -5.51
N PRO A 98 9.80 1.13 -5.21
CA PRO A 98 11.05 1.30 -5.97
C PRO A 98 11.85 0.01 -6.03
N LYS A 99 12.53 -0.25 -7.17
CA LYS A 99 13.42 -1.40 -7.27
C LYS A 99 14.46 -1.32 -6.16
N ARG A 100 14.62 -2.40 -5.41
CA ARG A 100 15.74 -2.53 -4.48
C ARG A 100 17.03 -2.50 -5.30
N ARG A 101 18.00 -1.71 -4.85
CA ARG A 101 19.36 -1.85 -5.37
C ARG A 101 19.99 -2.98 -4.57
N ASP A 102 20.24 -4.10 -5.23
CA ASP A 102 21.10 -5.14 -4.65
C ASP A 102 22.49 -4.52 -4.52
N LYS A 103 23.08 -4.62 -3.31
CA LYS A 103 24.48 -4.24 -3.06
C LYS A 103 25.36 -5.45 -3.32
#